data_AF-A0A371NWH5-F1
#
_entry.id   AF-A0A371NWH5-F1
#
_cell.length_a   1.000
_cell.length_b   1.000
_cell.length_c   1.000
_cell.angle_alpha   90.00
_cell.angle_beta   90.00
_cell.angle_gamma   90.00
#
_symmetry.space_group_name_H-M   'P 1'
#
loop_
_entity.id
_entity.type
_entity.pdbx_description
1 polymer ?
#
loop_
_entity_poly.entity_id
_entity_poly.type
_entity_poly.pdbx_seq_one_letter_code
_entity_poly.pdbx_strand_id
1 'polypeptide(L)'
;MDINDILKQVPIDDIAQKFGVSPDVAAQAVKEGGAALLGGLAKNAETDEGSAAIEKALSRHEGFSGASSVDDVDQADGEKIVKHVFGEKETDVAQALNASEKTAGGIDFGKLLPVLAPIVLGLIANANKGKAAGGGGGIGDVIGGLLGGGEGGAQQGGGLGDILGNLGGLLGGGSQGGSAGGGLGDILGGLFGGKK
;
A
#
# COMPACT_ATOMS: atom_id res chain seq x y z
N MET A 1 -6.89 -7.74 10.48
CA MET A 1 -6.37 -6.39 10.79
C MET A 1 -6.80 -5.55 9.62
N ASP A 2 -7.58 -4.51 9.89
CA ASP A 2 -8.10 -3.65 8.84
C ASP A 2 -7.19 -2.46 8.63
N ILE A 3 -7.25 -1.85 7.44
CA ILE A 3 -6.53 -0.59 7.17
C ILE A 3 -6.92 0.52 8.17
N ASN A 4 -8.11 0.41 8.78
CA ASN A 4 -8.57 1.30 9.83
C ASN A 4 -7.79 1.16 11.14
N ASP A 5 -7.21 0.00 11.45
CA ASP A 5 -6.35 -0.16 12.64
C ASP A 5 -4.97 0.46 12.42
N ILE A 6 -4.49 0.50 11.17
CA ILE A 6 -3.30 1.25 10.77
C ILE A 6 -3.52 2.74 11.04
N LEU A 7 -4.68 3.28 10.62
CA LEU A 7 -5.01 4.69 10.83
C LEU A 7 -5.12 5.10 12.30
N LYS A 8 -5.43 4.17 13.21
CA LYS A 8 -5.49 4.45 14.66
C LYS A 8 -4.12 4.53 15.32
N GLN A 9 -3.08 3.97 14.70
CA GLN A 9 -1.72 3.95 15.24
C GLN A 9 -0.79 4.98 14.58
N VAL A 10 -1.31 5.73 13.61
CA VAL A 10 -0.62 6.85 12.97
C VAL A 10 -1.09 8.15 13.64
N PRO A 11 -0.18 9.04 14.08
CA PRO A 11 -0.55 10.31 14.68
C PRO A 11 -1.00 11.31 13.59
N ILE A 12 -2.27 11.20 13.17
CA ILE A 12 -2.84 12.02 12.08
C ILE A 12 -2.73 13.51 12.37
N ASP A 13 -2.97 13.92 13.61
CA ASP A 13 -2.93 15.33 14.02
C ASP A 13 -1.51 15.91 13.88
N ASP A 14 -0.48 15.14 14.25
CA ASP A 14 0.92 15.55 14.09
C ASP A 14 1.32 15.63 12.62
N ILE A 15 0.83 14.71 11.78
CA ILE A 15 1.03 14.79 10.33
C ILE A 15 0.34 16.04 9.77
N ALA A 16 -0.90 16.32 10.19
CA ALA A 16 -1.61 17.51 9.76
C ALA A 16 -0.85 18.80 10.14
N GLN A 17 -0.33 18.87 11.37
CA GLN A 17 0.47 20.00 11.85
C GLN A 17 1.80 20.15 11.11
N LYS A 18 2.55 19.04 10.95
CA LYS A 18 3.87 19.06 10.31
C LYS A 18 3.80 19.43 8.83
N PHE A 19 2.72 19.04 8.16
CA PHE A 19 2.51 19.30 6.74
C PHE A 19 1.63 20.53 6.48
N GLY A 20 1.08 21.16 7.51
CA GLY A 20 0.29 22.39 7.38
C GLY A 20 -1.06 22.19 6.70
N VAL A 21 -1.70 21.03 6.89
CA VAL A 21 -2.99 20.67 6.28
C VAL A 21 -4.06 20.37 7.32
N SER A 22 -5.30 20.15 6.86
CA SER A 22 -6.36 19.68 7.75
C SER A 22 -6.17 18.20 8.13
N PRO A 23 -6.66 17.77 9.30
CA PRO A 23 -6.65 16.36 9.71
C PRO A 23 -7.32 15.44 8.69
N ASP A 24 -8.35 15.91 7.98
CA ASP A 24 -9.02 15.14 6.93
C ASP A 24 -8.09 14.86 5.73
N VAL A 25 -7.32 15.87 5.30
CA VAL A 25 -6.34 15.73 4.21
C VAL A 25 -5.18 14.83 4.66
N ALA A 26 -4.71 14.98 5.90
CA ALA A 26 -3.70 14.10 6.47
C ALA A 26 -4.18 12.65 6.55
N ALA A 27 -5.38 12.40 7.07
CA ALA A 27 -5.97 11.07 7.13
C ALA A 27 -6.11 10.44 5.74
N GLN A 28 -6.50 11.23 4.74
CA GLN A 28 -6.60 10.75 3.37
C GLN A 28 -5.23 10.43 2.76
N ALA A 29 -4.23 11.28 2.97
CA ALA A 29 -2.87 11.02 2.50
C ALA A 29 -2.24 9.81 3.18
N VAL A 30 -2.51 9.58 4.46
CA VAL A 30 -2.07 8.36 5.18
C VAL A 30 -2.72 7.11 4.59
N LYS A 31 -4.01 7.15 4.24
CA LYS A 31 -4.67 6.03 3.55
C LYS A 31 -4.03 5.73 2.21
N GLU A 32 -3.83 6.75 1.37
CA GLU A 32 -3.28 6.60 0.02
C GLU A 32 -1.81 6.15 0.06
N GLY A 33 -0.98 6.79 0.90
CA GLY A 33 0.43 6.45 1.07
C GLY A 33 0.62 5.08 1.73
N GLY A 34 -0.20 4.74 2.72
CA GLY A 34 -0.21 3.42 3.35
C GLY A 34 -0.58 2.31 2.35
N ALA A 35 -1.61 2.54 1.53
CA ALA A 35 -2.01 1.59 0.50
C ALA A 35 -0.93 1.42 -0.59
N ALA A 36 -0.26 2.50 -0.99
CA ALA A 36 0.88 2.46 -1.90
C ALA A 36 2.05 1.65 -1.34
N LEU A 37 2.46 1.91 -0.10
CA LEU A 37 3.52 1.18 0.60
C LEU A 37 3.18 -0.30 0.70
N LEU A 38 1.94 -0.62 1.03
CA LEU A 38 1.49 -1.99 1.15
C LEU A 38 1.49 -2.73 -0.20
N GLY A 39 1.08 -2.06 -1.27
CA GLY A 39 1.17 -2.59 -2.64
C GLY A 39 2.62 -2.83 -3.08
N GLY A 40 3.54 -1.93 -2.75
CA GLY A 40 4.97 -2.12 -3.05
C GLY A 40 5.60 -3.26 -2.25
N LEU A 41 5.29 -3.35 -0.97
CA LEU A 41 5.71 -4.47 -0.12
C LEU A 41 5.14 -5.80 -0.63
N ALA A 42 3.87 -5.82 -1.05
CA ALA A 42 3.24 -7.00 -1.63
C ALA A 42 3.99 -7.48 -2.88
N LYS A 43 4.34 -6.57 -3.79
CA LYS A 43 5.13 -6.88 -4.99
C LYS A 43 6.50 -7.44 -4.64
N ASN A 44 7.20 -6.81 -3.70
CA ASN A 44 8.51 -7.29 -3.27
C ASN A 44 8.41 -8.66 -2.61
N ALA A 45 7.33 -8.95 -1.89
CA ALA A 45 7.08 -10.26 -1.30
C ALA A 45 6.79 -11.36 -2.34
N GLU A 46 6.55 -11.04 -3.62
CA GLU A 46 6.38 -12.04 -4.68
C GLU A 46 7.70 -12.75 -5.05
N THR A 47 8.85 -12.19 -4.69
CA THR A 47 10.16 -12.82 -4.89
C THR A 47 10.74 -13.32 -3.57
N ASP A 48 11.54 -14.38 -3.64
CA ASP A 48 12.20 -14.95 -2.46
C ASP A 48 13.16 -13.93 -1.83
N GLU A 49 13.90 -13.17 -2.65
CA GLU A 49 14.82 -12.14 -2.19
C GLU A 49 14.09 -10.97 -1.51
N GLY A 50 12.98 -10.52 -2.09
CA GLY A 50 12.21 -9.40 -1.54
C GLY A 50 11.47 -9.80 -0.27
N SER A 51 10.93 -11.02 -0.21
CA SER A 51 10.39 -11.60 1.03
C SER A 51 11.42 -11.64 2.15
N ALA A 52 12.63 -12.17 1.89
CA ALA A 52 13.70 -12.23 2.89
C ALA A 52 14.17 -10.84 3.35
N ALA A 53 14.21 -9.87 2.44
CA ALA A 53 14.53 -8.48 2.76
C ALA A 53 13.47 -7.84 3.67
N ILE A 54 12.18 -8.08 3.38
CA ILE A 54 11.07 -7.63 4.21
C ILE A 54 11.13 -8.28 5.58
N GLU A 55 11.34 -9.60 5.69
CA GLU A 55 11.46 -10.29 6.98
C GLU A 55 12.58 -9.70 7.86
N LYS A 56 13.72 -9.37 7.25
CA LYS A 56 14.83 -8.71 7.96
C LYS A 56 14.47 -7.30 8.41
N ALA A 57 13.75 -6.55 7.59
CA ALA A 57 13.26 -5.22 7.94
C ALA A 57 12.24 -5.31 9.09
N LEU A 58 11.30 -6.26 9.03
CA LEU A 58 10.32 -6.49 10.09
C LEU A 58 10.99 -6.87 11.41
N SER A 59 12.00 -7.75 11.38
CA SER A 59 12.78 -8.15 12.56
C SER A 59 13.43 -6.95 13.27
N ARG A 60 13.81 -5.92 12.49
CA ARG A 60 14.44 -4.69 12.99
C ARG A 60 13.43 -3.67 13.52
N HIS A 61 12.17 -3.78 13.10
CA HIS A 61 11.05 -2.92 13.51
C HIS A 61 10.05 -3.66 14.41
N GLU A 62 10.44 -4.80 14.98
CA GLU A 62 9.64 -5.49 15.98
C GLU A 62 9.49 -4.64 17.24
N GLY A 63 8.31 -4.69 17.86
CA GLY A 63 8.05 -3.98 19.12
C GLY A 63 7.70 -2.51 18.95
N PHE A 64 7.53 -2.05 17.71
CA PHE A 64 6.90 -0.76 17.42
C PHE A 64 5.53 -0.70 18.12
N SER A 65 5.36 0.19 19.08
CA SER A 65 4.13 0.29 19.88
C SER A 65 3.17 1.37 19.37
N GLY A 66 3.38 1.84 18.13
CA GLY A 66 2.81 3.08 17.61
C GLY A 66 3.80 4.24 17.72
N ALA A 67 3.71 5.19 16.78
CA ALA A 67 4.43 6.45 16.88
C ALA A 67 3.51 7.41 17.63
N SER A 68 3.96 7.95 18.77
CA SER A 68 3.18 8.95 19.49
C SER A 68 3.30 10.31 18.82
N SER A 69 4.44 10.54 18.16
CA SER A 69 4.68 11.69 17.30
C SER A 69 5.39 11.30 16.01
N VAL A 70 5.29 12.15 14.99
CA VAL A 70 6.05 12.03 13.74
C VAL A 70 7.56 12.11 13.98
N ASP A 71 8.00 12.75 15.07
CA ASP A 71 9.43 12.87 15.42
C ASP A 71 10.00 11.60 16.08
N ASP A 72 9.14 10.67 16.51
CA ASP A 72 9.57 9.32 16.97
C ASP A 72 10.01 8.44 15.80
N VAL A 73 9.79 8.88 14.57
CA VAL A 73 10.09 8.15 13.35
C VAL A 73 11.46 8.55 12.81
N ASP A 74 12.33 7.56 12.62
CA ASP A 74 13.59 7.76 11.90
C ASP A 74 13.31 7.98 10.41
N GLN A 75 13.33 9.25 9.99
CA GLN A 75 13.08 9.63 8.60
C GLN A 75 14.15 9.06 7.65
N ALA A 76 15.41 8.97 8.07
CA ALA A 76 16.49 8.44 7.23
C ALA A 76 16.37 6.93 7.02
N ASP A 77 15.82 6.23 8.02
CA ASP A 77 15.44 4.83 7.88
C ASP A 77 14.18 4.69 6.99
N GLY A 78 13.20 5.58 7.16
CA GLY A 78 12.04 5.68 6.30
C GLY A 78 12.36 5.84 4.81
N GLU A 79 13.28 6.75 4.46
CA GLU A 79 13.75 6.93 3.08
C GLU A 79 14.35 5.64 2.51
N LYS A 80 15.11 4.88 3.30
CA LYS A 80 15.65 3.59 2.87
C LYS A 80 14.56 2.56 2.65
N ILE A 81 13.55 2.51 3.51
CA ILE A 81 12.42 1.59 3.36
C ILE A 81 11.66 1.94 2.09
N VAL A 82 11.28 3.20 1.88
CA VAL A 82 10.57 3.66 0.66
C VAL A 82 11.37 3.28 -0.59
N LYS A 83 12.67 3.54 -0.60
CA LYS A 83 13.56 3.16 -1.70
C LYS A 83 13.63 1.65 -1.93
N HIS A 84 13.59 0.84 -0.87
CA HIS A 84 13.55 -0.61 -1.00
C HIS A 84 12.20 -1.11 -1.55
N VAL A 85 11.11 -0.48 -1.10
CA VAL A 85 9.73 -0.82 -1.47
C VAL A 85 9.44 -0.50 -2.92
N PHE A 86 9.82 0.70 -3.39
CA PHE A 86 9.48 1.16 -4.73
C PHE A 86 10.64 1.09 -5.73
N GLY A 87 11.88 0.95 -5.25
CA GLY A 87 13.07 0.92 -6.11
C GLY A 87 13.16 2.18 -6.96
N GLU A 88 13.34 2.00 -8.26
CA GLU A 88 13.41 3.09 -9.24
C GLU A 88 12.08 3.84 -9.40
N LYS A 89 10.95 3.24 -8.97
CA LYS A 89 9.59 3.78 -9.12
C LYS A 89 9.19 4.70 -7.98
N GLU A 90 10.05 4.91 -6.98
CA GLU A 90 9.77 5.78 -5.83
C GLU A 90 9.26 7.16 -6.27
N THR A 91 9.96 7.79 -7.21
CA THR A 91 9.60 9.12 -7.74
C THR A 91 8.26 9.07 -8.47
N ASP A 92 8.03 8.05 -9.30
CA ASP A 92 6.79 7.91 -10.08
C ASP A 92 5.58 7.67 -9.17
N VAL A 93 5.76 6.87 -8.12
CA VAL A 93 4.72 6.62 -7.10
C VAL A 93 4.41 7.90 -6.33
N ALA A 94 5.43 8.63 -5.88
CA ALA A 94 5.23 9.91 -5.20
C ALA A 94 4.52 10.92 -6.10
N GLN A 95 4.88 10.99 -7.38
CA GLN A 95 4.22 11.87 -8.36
C GLN A 95 2.76 11.46 -8.62
N ALA A 96 2.48 10.17 -8.79
CA ALA A 96 1.13 9.67 -9.00
C ALA A 96 0.23 9.97 -7.80
N LEU A 97 0.75 9.84 -6.58
CA LEU A 97 0.03 10.18 -5.35
C LEU A 97 -0.16 11.70 -5.21
N ASN A 98 0.87 12.50 -5.50
CA ASN A 98 0.76 13.97 -5.53
C ASN A 98 -0.25 14.48 -6.58
N ALA A 99 -0.47 13.73 -7.66
CA ALA A 99 -1.43 14.06 -8.72
C ALA A 99 -2.88 13.63 -8.39
N SER A 100 -3.10 12.88 -7.31
CA SER A 100 -4.44 12.50 -6.86
C SER A 100 -5.25 13.73 -6.48
N GLU A 101 -6.42 13.94 -7.10
CA GLU A 101 -7.28 15.10 -6.81
C GLU A 101 -7.75 15.16 -5.35
N LYS A 102 -7.67 14.04 -4.61
CA LYS A 102 -8.06 13.95 -3.20
C LYS A 102 -7.00 14.48 -2.24
N THR A 103 -5.76 14.59 -2.69
CA THR A 103 -4.61 15.06 -1.90
C THR A 103 -3.85 16.20 -2.61
N ALA A 104 -4.26 16.54 -3.84
CA ALA A 104 -3.75 17.61 -4.68
C ALA A 104 -3.73 18.94 -3.92
N GLY A 105 -2.52 19.44 -3.65
CA GLY A 105 -2.26 20.76 -3.06
C GLY A 105 -2.05 20.80 -1.55
N GLY A 106 -2.08 19.65 -0.86
CA GLY A 106 -1.93 19.62 0.61
C GLY A 106 -0.62 18.99 1.11
N ILE A 107 -0.29 17.79 0.65
CA ILE A 107 0.83 17.01 1.21
C ILE A 107 1.76 16.52 0.09
N ASP A 108 3.06 16.68 0.32
CA ASP A 108 4.11 16.10 -0.53
C ASP A 108 4.37 14.65 -0.11
N PHE A 109 3.96 13.70 -0.96
CA PHE A 109 4.17 12.27 -0.73
C PHE A 109 5.65 11.86 -0.71
N GLY A 110 6.55 12.63 -1.33
CA GLY A 110 8.00 12.40 -1.22
C GLY A 110 8.52 12.59 0.21
N LYS A 111 7.83 13.39 1.03
CA LYS A 111 8.15 13.61 2.45
C LYS A 111 7.28 12.79 3.39
N LEU A 112 6.04 12.52 3.00
CA LEU A 112 5.12 11.72 3.80
C LEU A 112 5.49 10.23 3.76
N LEU A 113 5.86 9.68 2.60
CA LEU A 113 6.18 8.25 2.48
C LEU A 113 7.30 7.81 3.43
N PRO A 114 8.43 8.56 3.57
CA PRO A 114 9.45 8.23 4.56
C PRO A 114 8.96 8.25 6.01
N VAL A 115 8.01 9.12 6.35
CA VAL A 115 7.40 9.14 7.69
C VAL A 115 6.49 7.93 7.90
N LEU A 116 5.75 7.53 6.88
CA LEU A 116 4.80 6.43 6.98
C LEU A 116 5.45 5.05 6.92
N ALA A 117 6.57 4.92 6.21
CA ALA A 117 7.19 3.64 5.94
C ALA A 117 7.60 2.87 7.22
N PRO A 118 8.30 3.45 8.21
CA PRO A 118 8.62 2.75 9.45
C PRO A 118 7.39 2.37 10.27
N ILE A 119 6.32 3.19 10.24
CA ILE A 119 5.07 2.94 10.95
C ILE A 119 4.34 1.74 10.34
N VAL A 120 4.16 1.74 9.02
CA VAL A 120 3.53 0.63 8.28
C VAL A 120 4.31 -0.66 8.48
N LEU A 121 5.64 -0.59 8.42
CA LEU A 121 6.50 -1.74 8.64
C LEU A 121 6.38 -2.30 10.07
N GLY A 122 6.39 -1.43 11.09
CA GLY A 122 6.20 -1.85 12.49
C GLY A 122 4.85 -2.50 12.75
N LEU A 123 3.79 -2.02 12.10
CA LEU A 123 2.45 -2.62 12.16
C LEU A 123 2.42 -4.01 11.55
N ILE A 124 3.02 -4.18 10.36
CA ILE A 124 3.15 -5.49 9.71
C ILE A 124 4.00 -6.42 10.57
N ALA A 125 5.06 -5.93 11.21
CA ALA A 125 5.93 -6.74 12.08
C ALA A 125 5.14 -7.29 13.26
N ASN A 126 4.32 -6.45 13.89
CA ASN A 126 3.42 -6.86 14.97
C ASN A 126 2.35 -7.85 14.50
N ALA A 127 1.75 -7.62 13.33
CA ALA A 127 0.76 -8.53 12.75
C ALA A 127 1.37 -9.89 12.39
N ASN A 128 2.57 -9.89 11.82
CA ASN A 128 3.32 -11.09 11.47
C ASN A 128 3.69 -11.91 12.71
N LYS A 129 4.14 -11.25 13.79
CA LYS A 129 4.41 -11.91 15.07
C LYS A 129 3.17 -12.61 15.65
N GLY A 130 2.00 -11.98 15.54
CA GLY A 130 0.72 -12.58 15.94
C GLY A 130 0.34 -13.81 15.10
N LYS A 131 0.66 -13.83 13.80
CA LYS A 131 0.39 -14.94 12.89
C LYS A 131 1.42 -16.07 12.95
N ALA A 132 2.69 -15.77 13.19
CA ALA A 132 3.75 -16.77 13.37
C ALA A 132 3.47 -17.73 14.54
N ALA A 133 2.75 -17.27 15.57
CA ALA A 133 2.28 -18.09 16.68
C ALA A 133 1.15 -19.09 16.30
N GLY A 134 0.50 -18.92 15.15
CA GLY A 134 -0.65 -19.72 14.69
C GLY A 134 -0.36 -20.74 13.59
N GLY A 135 0.88 -20.81 13.09
CA GLY A 135 1.30 -21.78 12.07
C GLY A 135 1.11 -21.31 10.63
N GLY A 136 2.22 -20.95 9.99
CA GLY A 136 2.44 -21.07 8.54
C GLY A 136 1.61 -20.16 7.63
N GLY A 137 1.97 -18.89 7.56
CA GLY A 137 1.65 -18.02 6.43
C GLY A 137 2.85 -17.12 6.16
N GLY A 138 3.31 -17.06 4.91
CA GLY A 138 4.45 -16.21 4.54
C GLY A 138 4.09 -14.73 4.64
N ILE A 139 5.08 -13.85 4.49
CA ILE A 139 4.84 -12.41 4.58
C ILE A 139 3.86 -11.92 3.50
N GLY A 140 3.89 -12.55 2.32
CA GLY A 140 2.94 -12.33 1.25
C GLY A 140 1.49 -12.64 1.65
N ASP A 141 1.25 -13.63 2.51
CA ASP A 141 -0.10 -13.96 2.99
C ASP A 141 -0.60 -12.96 4.02
N VAL A 142 0.29 -12.40 4.84
CA VAL A 142 -0.05 -11.35 5.80
C VAL A 142 -0.40 -10.06 5.06
N ILE A 143 0.45 -9.65 4.12
CA ILE A 143 0.26 -8.45 3.31
C ILE A 143 -0.93 -8.61 2.37
N GLY A 144 -1.05 -9.76 1.70
CA GLY A 144 -2.16 -10.12 0.84
C GLY A 144 -3.48 -10.24 1.59
N GLY A 145 -3.47 -10.77 2.82
CA GLY A 145 -4.63 -10.78 3.70
C GLY A 145 -5.04 -9.39 4.19
N LEU A 146 -4.11 -8.44 4.31
CA LEU A 146 -4.41 -7.04 4.64
C LEU A 146 -4.96 -6.29 3.41
N LEU A 147 -4.46 -6.60 2.21
CA LEU A 147 -4.91 -5.99 0.95
C LEU A 147 -6.23 -6.58 0.42
N GLY A 148 -6.43 -7.88 0.60
CA GLY A 148 -7.55 -8.66 0.06
C GLY A 148 -8.56 -9.17 1.10
N GLY A 149 -8.29 -9.03 2.40
CA GLY A 149 -9.19 -9.48 3.48
C GLY A 149 -10.47 -8.64 3.64
N GLY A 150 -10.70 -7.65 2.77
CA GLY A 150 -11.95 -6.90 2.67
C GLY A 150 -12.98 -7.57 1.78
N GLU A 151 -13.21 -8.89 1.89
CA GLU A 151 -14.33 -9.53 1.18
C GLU A 151 -15.52 -9.72 2.12
N GLY A 152 -16.41 -8.71 2.08
CA GLY A 152 -17.61 -8.66 2.89
C GLY A 152 -18.52 -7.48 2.57
N GLY A 153 -18.72 -7.15 1.29
CA GLY A 153 -19.88 -6.37 0.86
C GLY A 153 -19.60 -5.14 -0.01
N ALA A 154 -20.30 -5.13 -1.14
CA ALA A 154 -20.75 -3.96 -1.90
C ALA A 154 -19.69 -3.09 -2.62
N GLN A 155 -19.59 -3.32 -3.93
CA GLN A 155 -19.91 -2.33 -4.96
C GLN A 155 -20.09 -0.88 -4.50
N GLN A 156 -19.31 0.02 -5.14
CA GLN A 156 -19.53 1.47 -5.34
C GLN A 156 -18.57 2.40 -4.57
N GLY A 157 -17.60 2.97 -5.29
CA GLY A 157 -16.86 4.17 -4.86
C GLY A 157 -15.44 4.27 -5.39
N GLY A 158 -15.29 4.74 -6.63
CA GLY A 158 -13.99 5.02 -7.26
C GLY A 158 -13.08 5.90 -6.40
N GLY A 159 -11.79 5.59 -6.41
CA GLY A 159 -10.80 6.27 -5.59
C GLY A 159 -9.65 5.36 -5.18
N LEU A 160 -9.87 4.45 -4.24
CA LEU A 160 -8.80 3.56 -3.78
C LEU A 160 -8.48 2.48 -4.82
N GLY A 161 -9.50 1.91 -5.46
CA GLY A 161 -9.32 0.93 -6.55
C GLY A 161 -8.67 1.53 -7.80
N ASP A 162 -8.95 2.81 -8.10
CA ASP A 162 -8.33 3.51 -9.24
C ASP A 162 -6.88 3.89 -8.95
N ILE A 163 -6.58 4.40 -7.74
CA ILE A 163 -5.21 4.70 -7.32
C ILE A 163 -4.40 3.41 -7.22
N LEU A 164 -4.92 2.36 -6.58
CA LEU A 164 -4.26 1.06 -6.49
C LEU A 164 -4.16 0.36 -7.84
N GLY A 165 -5.14 0.52 -8.74
CA GLY A 165 -5.08 0.01 -10.11
C GLY A 165 -3.99 0.71 -10.92
N ASN A 166 -3.88 2.03 -10.79
CA ASN A 166 -2.87 2.83 -11.45
C ASN A 166 -1.46 2.58 -10.87
N LEU A 167 -1.33 2.52 -9.54
CA LEU A 167 -0.08 2.13 -8.87
C LEU A 167 0.27 0.67 -9.13
N GLY A 168 -0.70 -0.22 -9.18
CA GLY A 168 -0.51 -1.63 -9.49
C GLY A 168 0.00 -1.84 -10.91
N GLY A 169 -0.49 -1.05 -11.87
CA GLY A 169 0.07 -1.01 -13.23
C GLY A 169 1.50 -0.47 -13.27
N LEU A 170 1.77 0.60 -12.51
CA LEU A 170 3.10 1.20 -12.40
C LEU A 170 4.11 0.25 -11.72
N LEU A 171 3.71 -0.38 -10.62
CA LEU A 171 4.55 -1.17 -9.74
C LEU A 171 4.67 -2.63 -10.22
N GLY A 172 3.63 -3.17 -10.85
CA GLY A 172 3.52 -4.55 -11.32
C GLY A 172 4.01 -4.83 -12.75
N GLY A 173 4.59 -3.85 -13.45
CA GLY A 173 4.89 -3.93 -14.88
C GLY A 173 5.61 -5.21 -15.38
N GLY A 174 4.83 -6.10 -15.98
CA GLY A 174 5.26 -7.02 -17.03
C GLY A 174 4.42 -6.72 -18.28
N SER A 175 5.06 -6.29 -19.35
CA SER A 175 4.41 -5.90 -20.61
C SER A 175 3.62 -7.05 -21.24
N GLN A 176 2.31 -6.88 -21.39
CA GLN A 176 1.62 -7.32 -22.60
C GLN A 176 0.57 -6.27 -22.97
N GLY A 177 0.76 -5.66 -24.13
CA GLY A 177 -0.11 -4.61 -24.64
C GLY A 177 -1.52 -5.08 -24.93
N GLY A 178 -2.41 -4.10 -25.06
CA GLY A 178 -3.68 -4.25 -25.75
C GLY A 178 -4.88 -4.39 -24.81
N SER A 179 -5.66 -3.31 -24.76
CA SER A 179 -7.11 -3.35 -24.57
C SER A 179 -7.65 -4.07 -23.32
N ALA A 180 -7.90 -3.31 -22.26
CA ALA A 180 -9.04 -3.54 -21.38
C ALA A 180 -10.17 -2.53 -21.73
N GLY A 181 -10.50 -2.48 -23.02
CA GLY A 181 -11.89 -2.35 -23.43
C GLY A 181 -12.56 -3.72 -23.21
N GLY A 182 -13.82 -3.68 -22.80
CA GLY A 182 -14.52 -4.85 -22.26
C GLY A 182 -14.52 -6.11 -23.12
N GLY A 183 -14.89 -7.21 -22.45
CA GLY A 183 -15.66 -8.25 -23.12
C GLY A 183 -14.87 -9.27 -23.93
N LEU A 184 -13.82 -9.88 -23.36
CA LEU A 184 -13.40 -11.22 -23.83
C LEU A 184 -14.35 -12.35 -23.37
N GLY A 185 -15.45 -11.99 -22.68
CA GLY A 185 -16.60 -12.86 -22.46
C GLY A 185 -17.63 -12.89 -23.61
N ASP A 186 -17.61 -11.93 -24.54
CA ASP A 186 -18.71 -11.75 -25.50
C ASP A 186 -18.46 -12.30 -26.91
N ILE A 187 -17.21 -12.59 -27.29
CA ILE A 187 -16.90 -13.07 -28.66
C ILE A 187 -16.89 -14.61 -28.73
N LEU A 188 -16.80 -15.31 -27.60
CA LEU A 188 -16.92 -16.76 -27.56
C LEU A 188 -18.38 -17.24 -27.45
N GLY A 189 -19.34 -16.34 -27.20
CA GLY A 189 -20.78 -16.64 -27.19
C GLY A 189 -21.48 -16.54 -28.55
N GLY A 190 -20.81 -16.00 -29.57
CA GLY A 190 -21.45 -15.63 -30.85
C GLY A 190 -21.32 -16.60 -32.03
N LEU A 191 -20.50 -17.66 -31.94
CA LEU A 191 -20.15 -18.47 -33.12
C LEU A 191 -20.52 -19.96 -33.06
N PHE A 192 -21.06 -20.49 -31.96
CA PHE A 192 -21.33 -21.93 -31.82
C PHE A 192 -22.78 -22.31 -31.44
N GLY A 193 -23.76 -21.53 -31.89
CA GLY A 193 -25.18 -21.74 -31.62
C GLY A 193 -26.05 -21.89 -32.86
N GLY A 194 -25.67 -22.74 -33.81
CA GLY A 194 -26.50 -23.06 -34.97
C GLY A 194 -27.76 -23.85 -34.59
N LYS A 195 -28.96 -23.31 -34.88
CA LYS A 195 -30.17 -24.11 -35.05
C LYS A 195 -31.28 -23.38 -35.83
N LYS A 196 -31.23 -23.47 -37.17
CA LYS A 196 -32.29 -24.00 -38.06
C LYS A 196 -31.92 -23.79 -39.51
#